data_AF-A0A212JJC2-F1
#
_entry.id   AF-A0A212JJC2-F1
#
_cell.length_a   1.000
_cell.length_b   1.000
_cell.length_c   1.000
_cell.angle_alpha   90.00
_cell.angle_beta   90.00
_cell.angle_gamma   90.00
#
_symmetry.space_group_name_H-M   'P 1'
#
loop_
_entity.id
_entity.type
_entity.pdbx_description
1 polymer ?
#
loop_
_entity_poly.entity_id
_entity_poly.type
_entity_poly.pdbx_seq_one_letter_code
_entity_poly.pdbx_strand_id
1 'polypeptide(L)' 'MYLTPMFDPMDAQDRPAAACGKCRGEVYAGETQYLYEGCWLCSDCFKAEIEKLLRQDPRTLALALDLEMRRCG' A
#
# COMPACT_ATOMS: atom_id res chain seq x y z
N MET A 1 35.25 6.45 -29.18
CA MET A 1 35.20 5.31 -28.23
C MET A 1 34.03 5.55 -27.31
N TYR A 2 32.91 4.86 -27.54
CA TYR A 2 31.69 5.03 -26.76
C TYR A 2 31.84 4.20 -25.49
N LEU A 3 31.87 4.85 -24.33
CA LEU A 3 31.77 4.15 -23.05
C LEU A 3 30.31 3.69 -22.92
N THR A 4 30.05 2.43 -23.28
CA THR A 4 28.82 1.75 -22.85
C THR A 4 28.83 1.73 -21.32
N PRO A 5 27.80 2.28 -20.63
CA PRO A 5 27.71 2.13 -19.20
C PRO A 5 27.59 0.63 -18.90
N MET A 6 28.52 0.11 -18.10
CA MET A 6 28.44 -1.24 -17.58
C MET A 6 27.16 -1.34 -16.77
N PHE A 7 26.19 -2.11 -17.27
CA PHE A 7 24.98 -2.45 -16.55
C PHE A 7 25.39 -3.40 -15.43
N ASP A 8 25.61 -2.86 -14.24
CA ASP A 8 25.98 -3.65 -13.07
C ASP A 8 24.73 -4.40 -12.57
N PRO A 9 24.66 -5.73 -12.70
CA PRO A 9 23.45 -6.48 -12.37
C PRO A 9 23.17 -6.56 -10.86
N MET A 10 24.11 -6.12 -10.00
CA MET A 10 23.90 -6.04 -8.54
C MET A 10 22.99 -4.88 -8.11
N ASP A 11 22.91 -3.79 -8.89
CA ASP A 11 22.10 -2.59 -8.58
C ASP A 11 20.58 -2.82 -8.78
N ALA A 12 20.21 -3.89 -9.50
CA ALA A 12 18.81 -4.20 -9.79
C ALA A 12 18.01 -4.65 -8.53
N GLN A 13 18.69 -5.08 -7.47
CA GLN A 13 18.04 -5.49 -6.21
C GLN A 13 17.70 -4.31 -5.29
N ASP A 14 18.30 -3.13 -5.50
CA ASP A 14 18.11 -1.93 -4.67
C ASP A 14 17.15 -0.90 -5.28
N ARG A 15 16.55 -1.20 -6.44
CA ARG A 15 15.59 -0.29 -7.07
C ARG A 15 14.18 -0.53 -6.56
N PRO A 16 13.43 0.54 -6.23
CA PRO A 16 12.02 0.39 -5.89
C PRO A 16 11.26 -0.22 -7.08
N ALA A 17 10.47 -1.26 -6.79
CA ALA A 17 9.61 -1.91 -7.77
C ALA A 17 8.41 -1.03 -8.11
N ALA A 18 7.95 -0.21 -7.18
CA ALA A 18 6.86 0.74 -7.35
C ALA A 18 7.00 1.94 -6.39
N ALA A 19 6.12 2.93 -6.56
CA ALA A 19 5.95 4.01 -5.59
C ALA A 19 4.50 4.01 -5.07
N CYS A 20 4.32 4.38 -3.81
CA CYS A 20 3.01 4.58 -3.21
C CYS A 20 2.28 5.76 -3.89
N GLY A 21 1.02 5.55 -4.28
CA GLY A 21 0.18 6.58 -4.90
C GLY A 21 -0.13 7.77 -3.98
N LYS A 22 -0.01 7.59 -2.65
CA LYS A 22 -0.31 8.63 -1.65
C LYS A 22 0.93 9.34 -1.11
N CYS A 23 1.83 8.62 -0.44
CA CYS A 23 3.01 9.22 0.18
C CYS A 23 4.21 9.36 -0.77
N ARG A 24 4.12 8.80 -1.99
CA ARG A 24 5.24 8.71 -2.96
C ARG A 24 6.46 7.94 -2.47
N GLY A 25 6.35 7.28 -1.31
CA GLY A 25 7.38 6.41 -0.77
C GLY A 25 7.62 5.19 -1.66
N GLU A 26 8.84 4.70 -1.61
CA GLU A 26 9.31 3.54 -2.35
C GLU A 26 8.64 2.25 -1.86
N VAL A 27 8.35 1.35 -2.80
CA VAL A 27 7.87 0.00 -2.53
C VAL A 27 8.80 -0.97 -3.24
N TYR A 28 9.42 -1.87 -2.49
CA TYR A 28 10.45 -2.77 -2.96
C TYR A 28 9.87 -4.10 -3.45
N ALA A 29 10.67 -4.86 -4.20
CA ALA A 29 10.27 -6.17 -4.70
C ALA A 29 9.92 -7.12 -3.54
N GLY A 30 8.76 -7.78 -3.63
CA GLY A 30 8.25 -8.68 -2.58
C GLY A 30 7.36 -7.98 -1.54
N GLU A 31 7.33 -6.65 -1.50
CA GLU A 31 6.37 -5.92 -0.68
C GLU A 31 4.96 -5.93 -1.32
N THR A 32 3.94 -5.82 -0.47
CA THR A 32 2.54 -5.81 -0.91
C THR A 32 2.02 -4.40 -1.07
N GLN A 33 1.41 -4.11 -2.23
CA GLN A 33 0.60 -2.91 -2.42
C GLN A 33 -0.90 -3.23 -2.29
N TYR A 34 -1.65 -2.26 -1.83
CA TYR A 34 -3.09 -2.37 -1.60
C TYR A 34 -3.80 -1.37 -2.48
N LEU A 35 -4.71 -1.82 -3.35
CA LEU A 35 -5.55 -0.93 -4.14
C LEU A 35 -6.70 -0.41 -3.26
N TYR A 36 -6.73 0.89 -3.01
CA TYR A 36 -7.75 1.55 -2.19
C TYR A 36 -8.21 2.84 -2.88
N GLU A 37 -9.52 2.98 -3.09
CA GLU A 37 -10.13 4.13 -3.79
C GLU A 37 -9.46 4.49 -5.13
N GLY A 38 -9.03 3.46 -5.88
CA GLY A 38 -8.36 3.63 -7.18
C GLY A 38 -6.87 3.96 -7.11
N CYS A 39 -6.28 4.04 -5.91
CA CYS A 39 -4.86 4.29 -5.70
C CYS A 39 -4.15 3.06 -5.12
N TRP A 40 -2.98 2.71 -5.67
CA TRP A 40 -2.09 1.71 -5.08
C TRP A 40 -1.32 2.31 -3.91
N LEU A 41 -1.52 1.77 -2.71
CA LEU A 41 -0.92 2.23 -1.47
C LEU A 41 0.13 1.26 -0.95
N CYS A 42 1.20 1.77 -0.33
CA CYS A 42 2.08 0.96 0.51
C CYS A 42 1.34 0.50 1.78
N SER A 43 1.91 -0.49 2.46
CA SER A 43 1.35 -1.07 3.69
C SER A 43 0.97 -0.02 4.74
N ASP A 44 1.84 0.98 4.97
CA ASP A 44 1.61 1.97 6.02
C ASP A 44 0.50 2.96 5.67
N CYS A 45 0.44 3.41 4.42
CA CYS A 45 -0.66 4.26 3.96
C CYS A 45 -2.00 3.52 4.01
N PHE A 46 -2.00 2.24 3.66
CA PHE A 46 -3.20 1.41 3.74
C PHE A 46 -3.67 1.23 5.20
N LYS A 47 -2.77 0.86 6.12
CA LYS A 47 -3.08 0.75 7.55
C LYS A 47 -3.69 2.04 8.10
N ALA A 48 -3.14 3.19 7.73
CA ALA A 48 -3.67 4.48 8.15
C ALA A 48 -5.12 4.73 7.68
N GLU A 49 -5.49 4.31 6.46
CA GLU A 49 -6.88 4.40 6.00
C GLU A 49 -7.81 3.46 6.78
N ILE A 50 -7.38 2.23 7.06
CA ILE A 50 -8.17 1.29 7.86
C ILE A 50 -8.35 1.81 9.30
N GLU A 51 -7.31 2.35 9.92
CA GLU A 51 -7.39 2.95 11.26
C GLU A 51 -8.34 4.15 11.29
N LYS A 52 -8.30 5.00 10.26
CA LYS A 52 -9.22 6.13 10.12
C LYS A 52 -10.66 5.62 9.99
N LEU A 53 -10.91 4.63 9.13
CA LEU A 53 -12.24 4.05 8.94
C LEU A 53 -12.75 3.42 10.24
N LEU A 54 -11.89 2.69 10.96
CA LEU A 54 -12.22 2.10 12.26
C LEU A 54 -12.64 3.15 13.30
N ARG A 55 -11.97 4.31 13.33
CA ARG A 55 -12.29 5.39 14.28
C ARG A 55 -13.54 6.19 13.90
N GLN A 56 -13.76 6.40 12.60
CA GLN A 56 -14.81 7.30 12.11
C GLN A 56 -16.11 6.57 11.81
N ASP A 57 -16.03 5.40 11.20
CA ASP A 57 -17.17 4.58 10.80
C ASP A 57 -16.85 3.07 10.90
N PRO A 58 -16.73 2.55 12.14
CA PRO A 58 -16.43 1.13 12.37
C PRO A 58 -17.52 0.21 11.80
N ARG A 59 -18.74 0.71 11.60
CA ARG A 59 -19.83 -0.05 10.99
C ARG A 59 -19.53 -0.34 9.53
N THR A 60 -19.08 0.65 8.76
CA THR A 60 -18.69 0.45 7.36
C THR A 60 -17.51 -0.51 7.24
N LEU A 61 -16.52 -0.41 8.13
CA LEU A 61 -15.41 -1.39 8.16
C LEU A 61 -15.93 -2.81 8.45
N ALA A 62 -16.83 -2.98 9.41
CA ALA A 62 -17.42 -4.28 9.72
C ALA A 62 -18.22 -4.88 8.56
N LEU A 63 -18.95 -4.04 7.80
CA LEU A 63 -19.62 -4.48 6.57
C LEU A 63 -18.62 -4.97 5.50
N ALA A 64 -17.53 -4.23 5.30
CA ALA A 64 -16.50 -4.61 4.33
C ALA A 64 -15.78 -5.93 4.69
N LEU A 65 -15.74 -6.26 5.98
CA LEU A 65 -15.18 -7.50 6.52
C LEU A 65 -16.21 -8.62 6.70
N ASP A 66 -17.45 -8.43 6.23
CA ASP A 66 -18.57 -9.36 6.36
C ASP A 66 -18.82 -9.83 7.81
N LEU A 67 -18.75 -8.89 8.76
CA LEU A 67 -18.96 -9.16 10.18
C LEU A 67 -20.42 -8.96 10.57
N GLU A 68 -20.92 -9.87 11.42
CA GLU A 68 -22.23 -9.72 12.04
C GLU A 68 -22.24 -8.57 13.05
N MET A 69 -23.27 -7.73 13.00
CA MET A 69 -23.44 -6.60 13.90
C MET A 69 -24.85 -6.59 14.48
N ARG A 70 -24.96 -6.31 15.77
CA ARG A 70 -26.24 -6.10 16.46
C ARG A 70 -26.30 -4.70 17.05
N ARG A 71 -27.49 -4.10 17.06
CA ARG A 71 -27.74 -2.87 17.83
C ARG A 71 -28.10 -3.26 19.26
N CYS A 72 -27.37 -2.72 20.23
CA CYS A 72 -27.73 -2.80 21.64
C CYS A 72 -28.45 -1.50 22.00
N GLY A 73 -29.67 -1.62 22.51
CA GLY A 73 -30.48 -0.53 23.05
C GLY A 73 -30.97 -0.87 24.44
#